data_AF-A0A3E3HYE0-F1
#
_entry.id   AF-A0A3E3HYE0-F1
#
_cell.length_a   1.000
_cell.length_b   1.000
_cell.length_c   1.000
_cell.angle_alpha   90.00
_cell.angle_beta   90.00
_cell.angle_gamma   90.00
#
_symmetry.space_group_name_H-M   'P 1'
#
loop_
_entity.id
_entity.type
_entity.pdbx_description
1 polymer ?
#
loop_
_entity_poly.entity_id
_entity_poly.type
_entity_poly.pdbx_seq_one_letter_code
_entity_poly.pdbx_strand_id
1 'polypeptide(L)'
;MNAGIIEIDLHGKNVLQAKAEVDAVLKRTDSSVYRLRIIHGFHGGTGIRSMLQEEYGYGREPKIIRVQGGNNPGITELVLRDY
;
A
#
# COMPACT_ATOMS: atom_id res chain seq x y z
N MET A 1 -15.05 -7.55 -14.60
CA MET A 1 -14.95 -7.35 -13.15
C MET A 1 -13.49 -7.07 -12.85
N ASN A 2 -13.08 -5.80 -12.83
CA ASN A 2 -11.75 -5.49 -12.30
C ASN A 2 -11.80 -5.88 -10.83
N ALA A 3 -10.96 -6.83 -10.44
CA ALA A 3 -10.85 -7.24 -9.04
C ALA A 3 -10.63 -5.96 -8.22
N GLY A 4 -11.35 -5.80 -7.09
CA GLY A 4 -11.22 -4.62 -6.21
C GLY A 4 -9.86 -4.53 -5.48
N ILE A 5 -8.81 -5.06 -6.10
CA ILE A 5 -7.42 -5.06 -5.67
C ILE A 5 -6.61 -4.35 -6.75
N ILE A 6 -5.91 -3.29 -6.37
CA ILE A 6 -4.89 -2.67 -7.22
C ILE A 6 -3.53 -3.13 -6.74
N GLU A 7 -2.70 -3.64 -7.64
CA GLU A 7 -1.30 -3.95 -7.36
C GLU A 7 -0.40 -2.77 -7.71
N ILE A 8 0.56 -2.48 -6.83
CA ILE A 8 1.52 -1.38 -6.98
C ILE A 8 2.92 -1.96 -6.82
N ASP A 9 3.71 -1.94 -7.88
CA ASP A 9 5.11 -2.38 -7.86
C ASP A 9 6.03 -1.21 -7.50
N LEU A 10 6.65 -1.31 -6.33
CA LEU A 10 7.58 -0.35 -5.76
C LEU A 10 9.01 -0.91 -5.70
N HIS A 11 9.28 -2.06 -6.33
CA HIS A 11 10.59 -2.67 -6.32
C HIS A 11 11.66 -1.72 -6.87
N GLY A 12 12.78 -1.58 -6.15
CA GLY A 12 13.89 -0.70 -6.53
C GLY A 12 13.64 0.81 -6.32
N LYS A 13 12.47 1.23 -5.83
CA LYS A 13 12.19 2.63 -5.51
C LYS A 13 12.76 2.98 -4.14
N ASN A 14 13.12 4.25 -3.95
CA ASN A 14 13.39 4.76 -2.61
C ASN A 14 12.07 5.08 -1.87
N VAL A 15 12.16 5.33 -0.57
CA VAL A 15 10.99 5.58 0.29
C VAL A 15 10.14 6.77 -0.18
N LEU A 16 10.78 7.85 -0.65
CA LEU A 16 10.07 9.05 -1.11
C LEU A 16 9.27 8.79 -2.39
N GLN A 17 9.88 8.09 -3.36
CA GLN A 17 9.22 7.68 -4.60
C GLN A 17 8.07 6.71 -4.31
N ALA A 18 8.31 5.72 -3.46
CA ALA A 18 7.31 4.76 -3.03
C ALA A 18 6.09 5.44 -2.40
N LYS A 19 6.32 6.37 -1.47
CA LYS A 19 5.24 7.12 -0.81
C LYS A 19 4.42 7.94 -1.82
N ALA A 20 5.10 8.71 -2.67
CA ALA A 20 4.43 9.57 -3.65
C ALA A 20 3.51 8.77 -4.58
N GLU A 21 3.93 7.56 -4.96
CA GLU A 21 3.13 6.69 -5.81
C GLU A 21 1.93 6.08 -5.08
N VAL A 22 2.11 5.62 -3.83
CA VAL A 22 1.00 5.13 -3.02
C VAL A 22 -0.04 6.24 -2.79
N ASP A 23 0.40 7.45 -2.46
CA ASP A 23 -0.48 8.61 -2.31
C ASP A 23 -1.25 8.91 -3.61
N ALA A 24 -0.56 8.87 -4.76
CA ALA A 24 -1.17 9.09 -6.06
C ALA A 24 -2.18 7.99 -6.41
N VAL A 25 -1.94 6.74 -6.00
CA VAL A 25 -2.92 5.64 -6.16
C VAL A 25 -4.12 5.87 -5.26
N LEU A 26 -3.89 6.10 -3.97
CA LEU A 26 -4.95 6.27 -3.00
C LEU A 26 -5.88 7.45 -3.33
N LYS A 27 -5.32 8.52 -3.92
CA LYS A 27 -6.10 9.68 -4.37
C LYS A 27 -7.06 9.35 -5.51
N ARG A 28 -6.65 8.51 -6.47
CA ARG A 28 -7.48 8.12 -7.63
C ARG A 28 -8.40 6.92 -7.36
N THR A 29 -8.19 6.22 -6.25
CA THR A 29 -9.01 5.07 -5.86
C THR A 29 -10.43 5.48 -5.47
N ASP A 30 -11.42 4.83 -6.09
CA ASP A 30 -12.85 4.90 -5.78
C ASP A 30 -13.31 3.72 -4.87
N SER A 31 -14.60 3.68 -4.54
CA SER A 31 -15.18 2.68 -3.63
C SER A 31 -15.21 1.24 -4.17
N SER A 32 -14.94 1.02 -5.47
CA SER A 32 -14.86 -0.33 -6.02
C SER A 32 -13.58 -1.09 -5.62
N VAL A 33 -12.60 -0.39 -5.05
CA VAL A 33 -11.31 -0.96 -4.63
C VAL A 33 -11.28 -1.09 -3.11
N TYR A 34 -11.16 -2.32 -2.63
CA TYR A 34 -11.08 -2.63 -1.21
C TYR A 34 -9.63 -2.92 -0.75
N ARG A 35 -8.67 -3.01 -1.68
CA ARG A 35 -7.28 -3.35 -1.35
C ARG A 35 -6.26 -2.73 -2.29
N LEU A 36 -5.17 -2.22 -1.71
CA LEU A 36 -3.93 -1.96 -2.44
C LEU A 36 -2.88 -3.01 -2.03
N ARG A 37 -2.35 -3.75 -2.99
CA ARG A 37 -1.26 -4.72 -2.77
C ARG A 37 0.05 -4.09 -3.21
N ILE A 38 0.90 -3.80 -2.24
CA ILE A 38 2.21 -3.18 -2.44
C ILE A 38 3.27 -4.26 -2.56
N ILE A 39 3.99 -4.28 -3.69
CA ILE A 39 5.15 -5.15 -3.93
C ILE A 39 6.39 -4.29 -3.74
N HIS A 40 7.12 -4.45 -2.64
CA HIS A 40 8.30 -3.63 -2.31
C HIS A 40 9.60 -4.43 -2.24
N GLY A 41 9.51 -5.76 -2.34
CA GLY A 41 10.66 -6.66 -2.31
C GLY A 41 11.17 -6.95 -0.89
N PHE A 42 12.00 -7.99 -0.74
CA PHE A 42 12.43 -8.44 0.59
C PHE A 42 13.61 -7.62 1.15
N HIS A 43 14.75 -7.65 0.45
CA HIS A 43 16.02 -7.13 0.98
C HIS A 43 16.08 -5.60 1.06
N GLY A 44 15.68 -4.92 -0.03
CA GLY A 44 15.62 -3.44 -0.09
C GLY A 44 14.29 -2.84 0.38
N GLY A 45 13.27 -3.69 0.60
CA GLY A 45 11.90 -3.24 0.87
C GLY A 45 11.61 -2.89 2.32
N THR A 46 12.51 -3.21 3.27
CA THR A 46 12.28 -2.93 4.70
C THR A 46 11.97 -1.46 4.98
N GLY A 47 12.67 -0.53 4.33
CA GLY A 47 12.38 0.91 4.47
C GLY A 47 11.00 1.30 3.96
N ILE A 48 10.57 0.73 2.83
CA ILE A 48 9.23 0.93 2.29
C ILE A 48 8.19 0.30 3.22
N ARG A 49 8.42 -0.92 3.72
CA ARG A 49 7.54 -1.60 4.67
C ARG A 49 7.32 -0.76 5.93
N SER A 50 8.39 -0.21 6.53
CA SER A 50 8.29 0.66 7.70
C SER A 50 7.51 1.93 7.38
N MET A 51 7.82 2.59 6.25
CA MET A 51 7.08 3.76 5.80
C MET A 51 5.58 3.47 5.62
N LEU A 52 5.22 2.34 5.01
CA LEU A 52 3.82 1.97 4.83
C LEU A 52 3.09 1.83 6.16
N GLN A 53 3.75 1.27 7.17
CA GLN A 53 3.20 1.14 8.51
C GLN A 53 3.10 2.48 9.24
N GLU A 54 4.09 3.36 9.08
CA GLU A 54 4.16 4.66 9.75
C GLU A 54 3.22 5.70 9.15
N GLU A 55 3.08 5.74 7.82
CA GLU A 55 2.27 6.74 7.11
C GLU A 55 0.80 6.34 7.05
N TYR A 56 0.51 5.05 6.82
CA TYR A 56 -0.84 4.56 6.55
C TYR A 56 -1.42 3.70 7.69
N GLY A 57 -0.60 3.34 8.67
CA GLY A 57 -1.06 2.65 9.86
C GLY A 57 -1.70 3.57 10.89
N TYR A 58 -2.16 2.99 12.00
CA TYR A 58 -2.60 3.70 13.20
C TYR A 58 -3.72 4.73 12.98
N GLY A 59 -4.51 4.59 11.92
CA GLY A 59 -5.60 5.52 11.59
C GLY A 59 -5.14 6.88 11.07
N ARG A 60 -3.88 7.02 10.64
CA ARG A 60 -3.35 8.27 10.06
C ARG A 60 -3.94 8.60 8.69
N GLU A 61 -4.33 7.59 7.93
CA GLU A 61 -4.98 7.72 6.64
C GLU A 61 -6.44 7.24 6.71
N PRO A 62 -7.45 8.13 6.64
CA PRO A 62 -8.86 7.79 6.80
C PRO A 62 -9.41 6.75 5.82
N LYS A 63 -8.83 6.65 4.61
CA LYS A 63 -9.22 5.65 3.62
C LYS A 63 -8.71 4.24 3.95
N ILE A 64 -7.75 4.10 4.85
CA ILE A 64 -7.09 2.82 5.16
C ILE A 64 -7.56 2.31 6.54
N ILE A 65 -8.17 1.13 6.54
CA ILE A 65 -8.62 0.46 7.76
C ILE A 65 -7.46 -0.30 8.42
N ARG A 66 -6.58 -0.89 7.61
CA ARG A 66 -5.51 -1.76 8.10
C ARG A 66 -4.33 -1.81 7.15
N VAL A 67 -3.13 -1.82 7.73
CA VAL A 67 -1.88 -2.21 7.07
C VAL A 67 -1.53 -3.61 7.55
N GLN A 68 -1.32 -4.56 6.64
CA GLN A 68 -0.98 -5.95 7.00
C GLN A 68 0.07 -6.54 6.05
N GLY A 69 0.79 -7.57 6.50
CA GLY A 69 1.69 -8.33 5.63
C GLY A 69 0.91 -9.11 4.57
N GLY A 70 1.52 -9.27 3.39
CA GLY A 70 1.01 -10.13 2.33
C GLY A 70 1.42 -11.59 2.48
N ASN A 71 1.29 -12.35 1.38
CA ASN A 71 1.63 -13.78 1.33
C ASN A 71 3.15 -14.07 1.39
N ASN A 72 3.99 -13.05 1.31
CA ASN A 72 5.43 -13.13 1.51
C ASN A 72 5.94 -11.78 2.06
N PRO A 73 7.17 -11.74 2.61
CA PRO A 73 7.62 -10.54 3.32
C PRO A 73 7.99 -9.35 2.42
N GLY A 74 8.02 -9.53 1.09
CA GLY A 74 8.16 -8.45 0.11
C GLY A 74 6.82 -7.81 -0.30
N ILE A 75 5.71 -8.19 0.34
CA ILE A 75 4.37 -7.66 0.06
C ILE A 75 3.74 -7.08 1.34
N THR A 76 3.10 -5.93 1.17
CA THR A 76 2.23 -5.31 2.19
C THR A 76 0.87 -5.03 1.55
N GLU A 77 -0.22 -5.27 2.28
CA GLU A 77 -1.57 -4.96 1.82
C GLU A 77 -2.17 -3.83 2.66
N LEU A 78 -2.68 -2.80 1.98
CA LEU A 78 -3.47 -1.71 2.56
C LEU A 78 -4.94 -2.04 2.31
N VAL A 79 -5.68 -2.32 3.39
CA VAL A 79 -7.12 -2.59 3.34
C VAL A 79 -7.86 -1.27 3.35
N LEU A 80 -8.65 -1.01 2.32
CA LEU A 80 -9.37 0.25 2.17
C LEU A 80 -10.76 0.18 2.82
N ARG A 81 -11.25 1.35 3.22
CA ARG A 81 -12.61 1.53 3.69
C ARG A 81 -13.58 1.52 2.51
N ASP A 82 -14.66 0.78 2.67
CA ASP A 82 -15.81 0.83 1.78
C ASP A 82 -16.57 2.15 2.03
N TYR A 83 -16.88 2.89 0.97
CA TYR A 83 -17.55 4.19 1.02
C TYR A 83 -18.83 4.16 0.20
#